data_AF-A0A401S9B4-F1
#
_entry.id   AF-A0A401S9B4-F1
#
_cell.length_a   1.000
_cell.length_b   1.000
_cell.length_c   1.000
_cell.angle_alpha   90.00
_cell.angle_beta   90.00
_cell.angle_gamma   90.00
#
_symmetry.space_group_name_H-M   'P 1'
#
loop_
_entity.id
_entity.type
_entity.pdbx_description
1 polymer ?
#
loop_
_entity_poly.entity_id
_entity_poly.type
_entity_poly.pdbx_seq_one_letter_code
_entity_poly.pdbx_strand_id
1 'polypeptide(L)'
;MKVWRGYRSHPGRRSKEEVQVYPLYVLYENGETFLIYCNLTHNNSTGLIGKLLGPLPMHPAAEDNYGYDACAILCLPCTPNILVIATQSGMLYHCVVLEGDEEEDQMASESWDLRCESLPSLYVFECVELELSLKLVTGDDIEQLQSDFSCPITLHKDPLCPTRYNCTHLAGVHSVGLTWVNELENFFSSDDEDKSALQELAAEQKCLVEHVLCTKPVPCSPPAPIKGFWIISDLSLGAAMICITDSFECIIRELLTTTRPVSPPLLCSNPDSSCVASPLRNFASGSFEQHIRNILRRTTTNPLLLRASDAVGAPPPQEYLQLLSRATQVFREEYILKQALAREEITRRVKLLESQKKKQMQDIVQCIAVKKVMREMAEVLADKFEDARDSQDDIMIRVKRILHSLNSKLPVLSDSEKDMKKELKCISEQLEDLGNSVKQVQKKSEYQQREIHEQESPRKKSISLSASQKKCVQSVLKEQSDRITEIVRKINDIRDHVNF
;
A
#
# COMPACT_ATOMS: atom_id res chain seq x y z
N MET A 1 -21.31 9.55 -1.74
CA MET A 1 -22.73 9.33 -1.39
C MET A 1 -23.08 7.91 -1.80
N LYS A 2 -23.05 6.96 -0.87
CA LYS A 2 -23.46 5.57 -1.12
C LYS A 2 -24.73 5.24 -0.35
N VAL A 3 -25.49 4.33 -0.94
CA VAL A 3 -26.90 4.02 -0.71
C VAL A 3 -27.05 3.06 0.45
N TRP A 4 -27.89 3.39 1.42
CA TRP A 4 -28.44 2.38 2.33
C TRP A 4 -29.56 1.64 1.60
N ARG A 5 -29.46 0.31 1.52
CA ARG A 5 -30.44 -0.56 0.86
C ARG A 5 -31.39 -1.11 1.92
N GLY A 6 -32.54 -0.47 2.10
CA GLY A 6 -33.59 -0.98 2.98
C GLY A 6 -34.49 -1.99 2.25
N TYR A 7 -34.70 -3.18 2.84
CA TYR A 7 -35.64 -4.17 2.33
C TYR A 7 -37.01 -4.02 2.98
N ARG A 8 -38.07 -3.77 2.20
CA ARG A 8 -39.45 -4.00 2.67
C ARG A 8 -39.94 -5.36 2.20
N SER A 9 -40.29 -6.23 3.14
CA SER A 9 -41.05 -7.45 2.84
C SER A 9 -42.55 -7.19 3.04
N HIS A 10 -43.34 -7.45 2.00
CA HIS A 10 -44.77 -7.69 2.11
C HIS A 10 -45.06 -9.10 1.59
N PRO A 11 -45.93 -9.88 2.26
CA PRO A 11 -46.17 -11.26 1.89
C PRO A 11 -47.13 -11.27 0.69
N GLY A 12 -46.57 -11.33 -0.53
CA GLY A 12 -47.40 -11.43 -1.73
C GLY A 12 -46.71 -11.05 -3.04
N ARG A 13 -45.79 -11.90 -3.50
CA ARG A 13 -45.47 -12.17 -4.92
C ARG A 13 -45.38 -10.95 -5.88
N ARG A 14 -44.18 -10.34 -6.01
CA ARG A 14 -43.44 -10.02 -7.27
C ARG A 14 -42.30 -9.02 -7.00
N SER A 15 -41.13 -9.30 -7.59
CA SER A 15 -39.90 -8.47 -7.77
C SER A 15 -39.52 -7.48 -6.64
N LYS A 16 -38.44 -7.79 -5.91
CA LYS A 16 -37.75 -6.87 -4.98
C LYS A 16 -37.25 -5.64 -5.76
N GLU A 17 -37.94 -4.51 -5.68
CA GLU A 17 -37.41 -3.22 -6.10
C GLU A 17 -36.55 -2.65 -4.96
N GLU A 18 -35.28 -2.37 -5.24
CA GLU A 18 -34.36 -1.74 -4.30
C GLU A 18 -34.74 -0.26 -4.14
N VAL A 19 -35.29 0.10 -2.98
CA VAL A 19 -35.63 1.49 -2.67
C VAL A 19 -34.38 2.16 -2.08
N GLN A 20 -33.84 3.14 -2.81
CA GLN A 20 -32.70 3.95 -2.38
C GLN A 20 -33.15 4.95 -1.31
N VAL A 21 -32.63 4.79 -0.10
CA VAL A 21 -32.88 5.70 1.04
C VAL A 21 -31.59 6.38 1.49
N TYR A 22 -31.73 7.61 1.99
CA TYR A 22 -30.63 8.46 2.43
C TYR A 22 -30.83 8.85 3.90
N PRO A 23 -29.83 8.66 4.76
CA PRO A 23 -29.91 9.10 6.15
C PRO A 23 -29.78 10.62 6.24
N LEU A 24 -30.70 11.24 6.97
CA LEU A 24 -30.71 12.64 7.36
C LEU A 24 -30.58 12.70 8.87
N TYR A 25 -29.48 13.27 9.35
CA TYR A 25 -29.24 13.45 10.77
C TYR A 25 -29.67 14.86 11.20
N VAL A 26 -30.37 14.95 12.32
CA VAL A 26 -30.87 16.20 12.91
C VAL A 26 -30.28 16.33 14.30
N LEU A 27 -29.49 17.37 14.52
CA LEU A 27 -28.87 17.68 15.80
C LEU A 27 -29.69 18.77 16.51
N TYR A 28 -30.02 18.54 17.77
CA TYR A 28 -30.59 19.54 18.66
C TYR A 28 -29.49 20.20 19.51
N GLU A 29 -29.78 21.39 20.03
CA GLU A 29 -28.84 22.18 20.83
C GLU A 29 -28.39 21.47 22.11
N ASN A 30 -29.23 20.57 22.65
CA ASN A 30 -28.96 19.72 23.82
C ASN A 30 -28.05 18.50 23.52
N GLY A 31 -27.50 18.40 22.30
CA GLY A 31 -26.66 17.29 21.85
C GLY A 31 -27.45 16.07 21.33
N GLU A 32 -28.78 16.04 21.46
CA GLU A 32 -29.58 14.92 20.96
C GLU A 32 -29.55 14.87 19.43
N THR A 33 -29.15 13.72 18.90
CA THR A 33 -29.12 13.46 17.45
C THR A 33 -30.25 12.52 17.07
N PHE A 34 -31.01 12.88 16.04
CA PHE A 34 -32.07 12.06 15.47
C PHE A 34 -31.76 11.70 14.02
N LEU A 35 -32.37 10.63 13.52
CA LEU A 35 -32.19 10.10 12.18
C LEU A 35 -33.52 10.02 11.43
N ILE A 36 -33.54 10.44 10.18
CA ILE A 36 -34.66 10.25 9.27
C ILE A 36 -34.12 9.63 7.97
N TYR A 37 -34.79 8.58 7.47
CA TYR A 37 -34.50 8.07 6.14
C TYR A 37 -35.37 8.77 5.09
N CYS A 38 -34.73 9.41 4.11
CA CYS A 38 -35.39 10.14 3.03
C CYS A 38 -35.22 9.40 1.70
N ASN A 39 -36.27 9.35 0.89
CA ASN A 39 -36.18 8.89 -0.51
C ASN A 39 -36.35 10.07 -1.47
N LEU A 40 -35.34 10.34 -2.30
CA LEU A 40 -35.30 11.46 -3.24
C LEU A 40 -35.86 11.15 -4.64
N THR A 41 -36.33 9.93 -4.90
CA THR A 41 -36.67 9.46 -6.26
C THR A 41 -38.14 9.59 -6.68
N HIS A 42 -39.06 9.97 -5.77
CA HIS A 42 -40.49 10.08 -6.11
C HIS A 42 -40.96 11.53 -6.35
N ASN A 43 -41.27 11.81 -7.62
CA ASN A 43 -41.65 13.12 -8.15
C ASN A 43 -43.12 13.55 -7.86
N ASN A 44 -43.78 12.98 -6.86
CA ASN A 44 -45.17 13.33 -6.51
C ASN A 44 -45.25 13.99 -5.11
N SER A 45 -45.21 15.33 -5.12
CA SER A 45 -45.86 16.34 -4.24
C SER A 45 -46.03 16.18 -2.72
N THR A 46 -45.61 15.09 -2.08
CA THR A 46 -45.41 14.95 -0.63
C THR A 46 -44.32 13.90 -0.44
N GLY A 47 -43.06 14.32 -0.54
CA GLY A 47 -41.90 13.43 -0.45
C GLY A 47 -41.98 12.57 0.81
N LEU A 48 -41.84 11.24 0.65
CA LEU A 48 -41.83 10.30 1.77
C LEU A 48 -40.56 10.52 2.62
N ILE A 49 -40.62 11.51 3.51
CA ILE A 49 -39.75 11.66 4.67
C ILE A 49 -40.12 10.52 5.62
N GLY A 50 -39.15 9.68 5.99
CA GLY A 50 -39.32 8.57 6.92
C GLY A 50 -39.70 9.05 8.33
N LYS A 51 -39.98 8.11 9.23
CA LYS A 51 -40.23 8.42 10.64
C LYS A 51 -38.95 8.99 11.27
N LEU A 52 -39.09 9.96 12.17
CA LEU A 52 -38.01 10.42 13.04
C LEU A 52 -37.63 9.30 14.00
N LEU A 53 -36.39 8.85 13.93
CA LEU A 53 -35.78 7.83 14.78
C LEU A 53 -34.81 8.52 15.75
N GLY A 54 -34.80 8.10 17.01
CA GLY A 54 -33.91 8.64 18.04
C GLY A 54 -34.62 9.14 19.30
N PRO A 55 -33.89 9.76 20.24
CA PRO A 55 -32.48 10.16 20.11
C PRO A 55 -31.54 8.95 19.97
N LEU A 56 -30.51 9.08 19.13
CA LEU A 56 -29.49 8.05 18.96
C LEU A 56 -28.57 8.06 20.19
N PRO A 57 -28.37 6.93 20.88
CA PRO A 57 -27.54 6.89 22.07
C PRO A 57 -26.06 7.09 21.71
N MET A 58 -25.36 7.93 22.47
CA MET A 58 -23.92 8.16 22.36
C MET A 58 -23.12 7.30 23.37
N HIS A 59 -22.12 6.57 22.88
CA HIS A 59 -21.24 5.70 23.66
C HIS A 59 -19.76 6.12 23.55
N PRO A 60 -18.96 5.99 24.62
CA PRO A 60 -19.39 5.65 25.97
C PRO A 60 -20.24 6.79 26.56
N ALA A 61 -21.15 6.48 27.48
CA ALA A 61 -21.92 7.51 28.16
C ALA A 61 -20.97 8.41 28.98
N ALA A 62 -20.93 9.69 28.65
CA ALA A 62 -20.13 10.69 29.33
C ALA A 62 -20.96 11.95 29.58
N GLU A 63 -20.64 12.69 30.64
CA GLU A 63 -21.39 13.90 31.03
C GLU A 63 -21.29 15.01 29.97
N ASP A 64 -20.21 15.04 29.21
CA ASP A 64 -19.95 16.00 28.14
C ASP A 64 -20.58 15.62 26.79
N ASN A 65 -21.13 14.41 26.64
CA ASN A 65 -21.82 14.01 25.40
C ASN A 65 -23.10 14.80 25.15
N TYR A 66 -23.75 15.28 26.22
CA TYR A 66 -25.04 15.97 26.17
C TYR A 66 -24.94 17.31 26.89
N GLY A 67 -24.78 18.39 26.12
CA GLY A 67 -24.67 19.77 26.60
C GLY A 67 -25.59 20.69 25.80
N TYR A 68 -25.79 21.93 26.26
CA TYR A 68 -26.65 22.94 25.60
C TYR A 68 -25.85 23.83 24.63
N ASP A 69 -24.74 23.36 24.11
CA ASP A 69 -23.82 24.12 23.27
C ASP A 69 -23.54 23.46 21.93
N ALA A 70 -24.28 22.42 21.54
CA ALA A 70 -24.15 21.80 20.22
C ALA A 70 -24.62 22.77 19.12
N CYS A 71 -23.80 22.98 18.08
CA CYS A 71 -24.05 24.04 17.08
C CYS A 71 -23.99 23.59 15.62
N ALA A 72 -23.29 22.50 15.29
CA ALA A 72 -23.24 22.00 13.92
C ALA A 72 -23.03 20.48 13.86
N ILE A 73 -23.58 19.86 12.81
CA ILE A 73 -23.42 18.44 12.49
C ILE A 73 -22.96 18.25 11.04
N LEU A 74 -22.07 17.29 10.80
CA LEU A 74 -21.56 16.94 9.48
C LEU A 74 -21.46 15.41 9.33
N CYS A 75 -22.15 14.85 8.34
CA CYS A 75 -21.95 13.43 7.97
C CYS A 75 -20.91 13.31 6.85
N LEU A 76 -19.80 12.63 7.10
CA LEU A 76 -18.76 12.36 6.10
C LEU A 76 -19.17 11.22 5.15
N PRO A 77 -18.71 11.22 3.88
CA PRO A 77 -19.11 10.25 2.87
C PRO A 77 -18.30 8.94 2.92
N CYS A 78 -18.17 8.34 4.10
CA CYS A 78 -17.38 7.13 4.38
C CYS A 78 -18.25 5.95 4.83
N THR A 79 -17.69 4.73 4.89
CA THR A 79 -18.37 3.51 5.37
C THR A 79 -17.58 2.82 6.47
N PRO A 80 -18.04 2.80 7.74
CA PRO A 80 -19.33 3.27 8.25
C PRO A 80 -19.49 4.80 8.21
N ASN A 81 -20.74 5.26 8.36
CA ASN A 81 -21.01 6.70 8.41
C ASN A 81 -20.30 7.31 9.62
N ILE A 82 -19.57 8.41 9.41
CA ILE A 82 -18.96 9.19 10.48
C ILE A 82 -19.69 10.51 10.60
N LEU A 83 -20.19 10.80 11.80
CA LEU A 83 -20.78 12.07 12.17
C LEU A 83 -19.75 12.91 12.92
N VAL A 84 -19.65 14.17 12.54
CA VAL A 84 -18.91 15.19 13.28
C VAL A 84 -19.93 16.09 13.96
N ILE A 85 -19.90 16.16 15.28
CA ILE A 85 -20.73 17.07 16.08
C ILE A 85 -19.80 18.14 16.65
N ALA A 86 -20.15 19.41 16.45
CA ALA A 86 -19.36 20.55 16.92
C ALA A 86 -20.13 21.36 17.96
N THR A 87 -19.42 21.79 19.00
CA THR A 87 -19.96 22.63 20.07
C THR A 87 -19.48 24.09 19.95
N GLN A 88 -20.17 25.01 20.62
CA GLN A 88 -19.80 26.43 20.68
C GLN A 88 -18.51 26.66 21.46
N SER A 89 -18.11 25.70 22.31
CA SER A 89 -16.88 25.71 23.11
C SER A 89 -15.62 25.35 22.32
N GLY A 90 -15.75 24.86 21.07
CA GLY A 90 -14.60 24.43 20.28
C GLY A 90 -14.38 22.93 20.23
N MET A 91 -15.27 22.13 20.82
CA MET A 91 -15.15 20.67 20.85
C MET A 91 -15.75 20.05 19.59
N LEU A 92 -15.03 19.10 19.00
CA LEU A 92 -15.48 18.29 17.87
C LEU A 92 -15.50 16.83 18.30
N TYR A 93 -16.67 16.20 18.21
CA TYR A 93 -16.87 14.78 18.46
C TYR A 93 -16.95 14.06 17.13
N HIS A 94 -16.09 13.06 16.93
CA HIS A 94 -16.14 12.16 15.77
C HIS A 94 -16.80 10.86 16.17
N CYS A 95 -18.05 10.70 15.75
CA CYS A 95 -18.88 9.55 16.07
C CYS A 95 -18.96 8.59 14.89
N VAL A 96 -18.62 7.32 15.11
CA VAL A 96 -18.89 6.23 14.18
C VAL A 96 -20.31 5.75 14.40
N VAL A 97 -21.12 5.73 13.34
CA VAL A 97 -22.50 5.24 13.39
C VAL A 97 -22.51 3.74 13.12
N LEU A 98 -22.93 2.95 14.11
CA LEU A 98 -23.09 1.51 14.00
C LEU A 98 -24.54 1.12 14.28
N GLU A 99 -24.97 -0.03 13.77
CA GLU A 99 -26.27 -0.59 14.14
C GLU A 99 -26.26 -0.95 15.64
N GLY A 100 -27.35 -0.67 16.35
CA GLY A 100 -27.44 -0.98 17.78
C GLY A 100 -27.45 -2.48 18.04
N ASP A 101 -26.75 -2.92 19.08
CA ASP A 101 -26.69 -4.31 19.50
C ASP A 101 -28.06 -4.77 20.04
N GLU A 102 -28.61 -5.84 19.47
CA GLU A 102 -29.89 -6.45 19.93
C GLU A 102 -29.80 -7.05 21.35
N GLU A 103 -28.60 -7.11 21.95
CA GLU A 103 -28.35 -7.78 23.22
C GLU A 103 -28.71 -6.94 24.46
N GLU A 104 -28.69 -5.59 24.39
CA GLU A 104 -29.06 -4.73 25.54
C GLU A 104 -30.58 -4.65 25.77
N ASP A 105 -31.40 -4.92 24.74
CA ASP A 105 -32.86 -4.82 24.82
C ASP A 105 -33.55 -6.00 25.54
N GLN A 106 -32.81 -7.06 25.91
CA GLN A 106 -33.40 -8.21 26.62
C GLN A 106 -33.81 -7.91 28.08
N MET A 107 -33.42 -6.76 28.64
CA MET A 107 -33.84 -6.35 29.98
C MET A 107 -35.04 -5.38 29.98
N ALA A 108 -35.47 -4.87 28.82
CA ALA A 108 -36.54 -3.89 28.70
C ALA A 108 -37.75 -4.47 27.94
N SER A 109 -38.61 -5.15 28.71
CA SER A 109 -40.01 -5.46 28.39
C SER A 109 -40.28 -6.37 27.18
N GLU A 110 -40.91 -7.51 27.47
CA GLU A 110 -41.62 -8.36 26.50
C GLU A 110 -42.67 -7.56 25.71
N SER A 111 -42.28 -7.00 24.55
CA SER A 111 -43.18 -6.38 23.58
C SER A 111 -42.93 -6.99 22.21
N TRP A 112 -43.79 -7.94 21.83
CA TRP A 112 -43.77 -8.64 20.54
C TRP A 112 -44.24 -7.74 19.37
N ASP A 113 -43.59 -6.58 19.15
CA ASP A 113 -43.85 -5.76 17.97
C ASP A 113 -42.74 -6.02 16.93
N LEU A 114 -43.10 -6.72 15.84
CA LEU A 114 -42.25 -7.10 14.69
C LEU A 114 -41.81 -5.89 13.82
N ARG A 115 -41.62 -4.71 14.44
CA ARG A 115 -41.32 -3.42 13.78
C ARG A 115 -40.21 -2.61 14.47
N CYS A 116 -39.51 -3.16 15.46
CA CYS A 116 -38.28 -2.54 15.97
C CYS A 116 -37.16 -2.73 14.95
N GLU A 117 -37.01 -1.78 14.03
CA GLU A 117 -35.74 -1.58 13.34
C GLU A 117 -34.71 -1.21 14.43
N SER A 118 -33.59 -1.93 14.51
CA SER A 118 -32.51 -1.61 15.45
C SER A 118 -32.08 -0.15 15.24
N LEU A 119 -32.21 0.66 16.29
CA LEU A 119 -31.80 2.06 16.24
C LEU A 119 -30.27 2.09 16.18
N PRO A 120 -29.66 2.84 15.25
CA PRO A 120 -28.22 2.97 15.24
C PRO A 120 -27.73 3.78 16.44
N SER A 121 -26.55 3.46 16.91
CA SER A 121 -25.90 4.12 18.03
C SER A 121 -24.67 4.90 17.54
N LEU A 122 -24.33 5.96 18.28
CA LEU A 122 -23.19 6.83 18.00
C LEU A 122 -22.02 6.46 18.89
N TYR A 123 -20.97 5.90 18.33
CA TYR A 123 -19.75 5.56 19.09
C TYR A 123 -18.73 6.68 18.91
N VAL A 124 -18.49 7.45 19.97
CA VAL A 124 -17.48 8.52 19.99
C VAL A 124 -16.10 7.88 19.91
N PHE A 125 -15.43 8.07 18.78
CA PHE A 125 -14.11 7.52 18.52
C PHE A 125 -13.00 8.45 19.03
N GLU A 126 -13.14 9.74 18.76
CA GLU A 126 -12.22 10.76 19.26
C GLU A 126 -12.97 12.08 19.55
N CYS A 127 -12.38 12.86 20.46
CA CYS A 127 -12.84 14.20 20.81
C CYS A 127 -11.67 15.18 20.65
N VAL A 128 -11.92 16.32 20.00
CA VAL A 128 -10.90 17.28 19.60
C VAL A 128 -11.29 18.67 20.06
N GLU A 129 -10.43 19.30 20.86
CA GLU A 129 -10.55 20.70 21.24
C GLU A 129 -9.80 21.59 20.23
N LEU A 130 -10.52 22.51 19.59
CA LEU A 130 -9.91 23.50 18.69
C LEU A 130 -9.23 24.63 19.46
N GLU A 131 -8.06 25.07 18.98
CA GLU A 131 -7.38 26.24 19.53
C GLU A 131 -8.06 27.54 19.03
N LEU A 132 -9.12 27.98 19.71
CA LEU A 132 -9.88 29.18 19.37
C LEU A 132 -9.11 30.50 19.62
N SER A 133 -8.06 30.48 20.42
CA SER A 133 -7.16 31.62 20.57
C SER A 133 -5.76 31.11 20.82
N LEU A 134 -4.76 31.79 20.26
CA LEU A 134 -3.37 31.38 20.44
C LEU A 134 -3.02 31.47 21.93
N LYS A 135 -2.70 30.33 22.55
CA LYS A 135 -2.32 30.29 23.98
C LYS A 135 -1.02 31.10 24.16
N LEU A 136 -1.14 32.32 24.66
CA LEU A 136 -0.02 33.18 25.05
C LEU A 136 0.36 32.84 26.49
N VAL A 137 1.66 32.81 26.79
CA VAL A 137 2.17 32.53 28.15
C VAL A 137 1.93 33.77 29.02
N THR A 138 0.74 33.87 29.60
CA THR A 138 0.48 34.75 30.75
C THR A 138 0.05 33.88 31.93
N GLY A 139 0.67 34.10 33.08
CA GLY A 139 0.35 33.36 34.31
C GLY A 139 -1.10 33.55 34.73
N ASP A 140 -1.69 32.47 35.24
CA ASP A 140 -2.87 32.24 36.11
C ASP A 140 -4.15 33.08 35.96
N ASP A 141 -4.19 34.19 35.23
CA ASP A 141 -5.36 35.08 35.09
C ASP A 141 -6.21 34.79 33.83
N ILE A 142 -5.79 33.86 32.96
CA ILE A 142 -6.49 33.58 31.68
C ILE A 142 -7.71 32.65 31.87
N GLU A 143 -7.73 31.80 32.90
CA GLU A 143 -8.79 30.80 33.09
C GLU A 143 -10.18 31.45 33.28
N GLN A 144 -10.25 32.69 33.78
CA GLN A 144 -11.51 33.41 33.95
C GLN A 144 -12.05 34.09 32.68
N LEU A 145 -11.21 34.34 31.66
CA LEU A 145 -11.64 34.97 30.39
C LEU A 145 -11.98 33.95 29.29
N GLN A 146 -11.57 32.69 29.44
CA GLN A 146 -11.91 31.61 28.51
C GLN A 146 -13.33 31.07 28.69
N SER A 147 -13.95 31.28 29.86
CA SER A 147 -15.25 30.70 30.23
C SER A 147 -16.46 31.24 29.43
N ASP A 148 -16.37 32.41 28.79
CA ASP A 148 -17.54 33.07 28.18
C ASP A 148 -17.49 33.18 26.64
N PHE A 149 -16.51 32.57 25.98
CA PHE A 149 -16.37 32.70 24.54
C PHE A 149 -17.21 31.66 23.77
N SER A 150 -18.49 31.97 23.52
CA SER A 150 -19.32 31.23 22.56
C SER A 150 -18.87 31.53 21.12
N CYS A 151 -18.46 30.49 20.40
CA CYS A 151 -17.92 30.61 19.05
C CYS A 151 -18.62 29.59 18.14
N PRO A 152 -19.79 29.92 17.55
CA PRO A 152 -20.54 28.98 16.73
C PRO A 152 -19.69 28.51 15.56
N ILE A 153 -19.59 27.18 15.42
CA ILE A 153 -18.78 26.52 14.40
C ILE A 153 -19.65 26.20 13.20
N THR A 154 -19.10 26.42 12.01
CA THR A 154 -19.69 25.97 10.75
C THR A 154 -18.78 24.94 10.11
N LEU A 155 -19.35 23.78 9.78
CA LEU A 155 -18.62 22.63 9.25
C LEU A 155 -18.78 22.54 7.73
N HIS A 156 -17.65 22.38 7.02
CA HIS A 156 -17.57 22.34 5.57
C HIS A 156 -16.94 21.03 5.11
N LYS A 157 -17.65 20.26 4.29
CA LYS A 157 -17.07 19.05 3.66
C LYS A 157 -15.99 19.45 2.67
N ASP A 158 -14.92 18.66 2.62
CA ASP A 158 -13.96 18.80 1.53
C ASP A 158 -14.41 17.96 0.31
N PRO A 159 -14.72 18.59 -0.84
CA PRO A 159 -15.08 17.85 -2.05
C PRO A 159 -13.91 17.05 -2.66
N LEU A 160 -12.66 17.36 -2.26
CA LEU A 160 -11.46 16.75 -2.81
C LEU A 160 -10.92 15.60 -1.96
N CYS A 161 -11.32 15.51 -0.69
CA CYS A 161 -10.83 14.51 0.24
C CYS A 161 -11.94 14.09 1.22
N PRO A 162 -12.48 12.85 1.11
CA PRO A 162 -13.63 12.42 1.92
C PRO A 162 -13.31 12.30 3.43
N THR A 163 -12.03 12.15 3.78
CA THR A 163 -11.55 12.04 5.17
C THR A 163 -11.13 13.39 5.76
N ARG A 164 -11.38 14.50 5.05
CA ARG A 164 -11.06 15.85 5.52
C ARG A 164 -12.29 16.74 5.51
N TYR A 165 -12.37 17.61 6.51
CA TYR A 165 -13.38 18.66 6.57
C TYR A 165 -12.75 19.92 7.19
N ASN A 166 -13.47 21.04 7.10
CA ASN A 166 -12.99 22.33 7.57
C ASN A 166 -14.02 22.96 8.50
N CYS A 167 -13.53 23.66 9.51
CA CYS A 167 -14.33 24.37 10.49
C CYS A 167 -14.07 25.86 10.31
N THR A 168 -15.12 26.64 10.10
CA THR A 168 -15.03 28.11 10.19
C THR A 168 -15.76 28.60 11.42
N HIS A 169 -15.13 29.51 12.15
CA HIS A 169 -15.65 30.07 13.40
C HIS A 169 -15.10 31.49 13.57
N LEU A 170 -15.56 32.24 14.60
CA LEU A 170 -15.19 33.65 14.78
C LEU A 170 -13.68 33.88 14.90
N ALA A 171 -12.96 32.90 15.45
CA ALA A 171 -11.54 32.97 15.74
C ALA A 171 -10.64 32.44 14.62
N GLY A 172 -11.20 31.84 13.57
CA GLY A 172 -10.39 31.36 12.46
C GLY A 172 -11.00 30.24 11.63
N VAL A 173 -10.09 29.56 10.93
CA VAL A 173 -10.37 28.41 10.10
C VAL A 173 -9.44 27.27 10.49
N HIS A 174 -10.02 26.12 10.78
CA HIS A 174 -9.31 24.88 11.06
C HIS A 174 -9.60 23.85 9.97
N SER A 175 -8.59 23.10 9.55
CA SER A 175 -8.72 21.94 8.69
C SER A 175 -8.48 20.68 9.53
N VAL A 176 -9.42 19.75 9.50
CA VAL A 176 -9.35 18.50 10.27
C VAL A 176 -9.33 17.31 9.33
N GLY A 177 -8.28 16.50 9.44
CA GLY A 177 -8.08 15.29 8.63
C GLY A 177 -8.10 14.03 9.50
N LEU A 178 -9.00 13.10 9.18
CA LEU A 178 -9.18 11.85 9.92
C LEU A 178 -8.29 10.76 9.30
N THR A 179 -7.19 10.41 9.96
CA THR A 179 -6.21 9.46 9.41
C THR A 179 -6.65 8.00 9.56
N TRP A 180 -7.50 7.71 10.53
CA TRP A 180 -8.00 6.37 10.86
C TRP A 180 -9.15 5.90 9.95
N VAL A 181 -9.82 6.80 9.22
CA VAL A 181 -11.02 6.44 8.43
C VAL A 181 -10.71 5.45 7.33
N ASN A 182 -9.61 5.62 6.60
CA ASN A 182 -9.25 4.70 5.51
C ASN A 182 -8.97 3.29 6.04
N GLU A 183 -8.29 3.19 7.18
CA GLU A 183 -8.00 1.91 7.82
C GLU A 183 -9.28 1.26 8.38
N LEU A 184 -10.21 2.07 8.91
CA LEU A 184 -11.52 1.61 9.32
C LEU A 184 -12.31 1.08 8.11
N GLU A 185 -12.38 1.83 7.01
CA GLU A 185 -13.04 1.38 5.77
C GLU A 185 -12.44 0.07 5.23
N ASN A 186 -11.11 -0.07 5.28
CA ASN A 186 -10.41 -1.29 4.90
C ASN A 186 -10.81 -2.46 5.80
N PHE A 187 -10.86 -2.25 7.12
CA PHE A 187 -11.28 -3.25 8.09
C PHE A 187 -12.72 -3.73 7.84
N PHE A 188 -13.66 -2.81 7.60
CA PHE A 188 -15.04 -3.19 7.24
C PHE A 188 -15.16 -3.86 5.86
N SER A 189 -14.14 -3.74 5.01
CA SER A 189 -14.09 -4.38 3.69
C SER A 189 -13.37 -5.73 3.72
N SER A 190 -12.58 -6.03 4.75
CA SER A 190 -11.89 -7.31 4.94
C SER A 190 -12.77 -8.29 5.71
N ASP A 191 -12.90 -9.52 5.23
CA ASP A 191 -13.64 -10.60 5.92
C ASP A 191 -12.88 -11.19 7.14
N ASP A 192 -11.71 -10.64 7.48
CA ASP A 192 -10.86 -11.13 8.56
C ASP A 192 -11.22 -10.46 9.91
N GLU A 193 -11.61 -11.24 10.92
CA GLU A 193 -11.85 -10.80 12.30
C GLU A 193 -10.54 -10.50 13.08
N ASP A 194 -9.59 -9.82 12.45
CA ASP A 194 -8.30 -9.51 13.05
C ASP A 194 -8.42 -8.38 14.08
N LYS A 195 -8.81 -8.75 15.31
CA LYS A 195 -8.91 -7.85 16.48
C LYS A 195 -7.63 -7.06 16.76
N SER A 196 -6.48 -7.58 16.36
CA SER A 196 -5.18 -6.92 16.48
C SER A 196 -5.08 -5.63 15.66
N ALA A 197 -5.64 -5.61 14.44
CA ALA A 197 -5.61 -4.44 13.57
C ALA A 197 -6.47 -3.28 14.11
N LEU A 198 -7.62 -3.59 14.73
CA LEU A 198 -8.46 -2.62 15.43
C LEU A 198 -7.78 -2.03 16.66
N GLN A 199 -6.98 -2.82 17.38
CA GLN A 199 -6.28 -2.35 18.57
C GLN A 199 -5.10 -1.42 18.22
N GLU A 200 -4.44 -1.66 17.09
CA GLU A 200 -3.44 -0.73 16.53
C GLU A 200 -4.09 0.59 16.05
N LEU A 201 -5.29 0.51 15.45
CA LEU A 201 -6.08 1.69 15.06
C LEU A 201 -6.38 2.63 16.23
N ALA A 202 -6.79 2.08 17.37
CA ALA A 202 -7.09 2.85 18.57
C ALA A 202 -5.85 3.49 19.22
N ALA A 203 -4.67 2.88 19.06
CA ALA A 203 -3.44 3.31 19.76
C ALA A 203 -2.64 4.40 19.04
N GLU A 204 -2.62 4.42 17.70
CA GLU A 204 -1.62 5.23 16.96
C GLU A 204 -2.20 6.40 16.12
N GLN A 205 -3.50 6.43 15.85
CA GLN A 205 -4.07 7.24 14.77
C GLN A 205 -4.99 8.38 15.28
N LYS A 206 -4.42 9.40 15.91
CA LYS A 206 -5.13 10.67 16.18
C LYS A 206 -5.35 11.45 14.89
N CYS A 207 -6.51 12.10 14.74
CA CYS A 207 -6.72 13.06 13.66
C CYS A 207 -5.65 14.16 13.63
N LEU A 208 -5.53 14.78 12.45
CA LEU A 208 -4.66 15.89 12.18
C LEU A 208 -5.49 17.17 12.18
N VAL A 209 -5.19 18.08 13.10
CA VAL A 209 -5.82 19.39 13.16
C VAL A 209 -4.80 20.44 12.75
N GLU A 210 -5.13 21.22 11.72
CA GLU A 210 -4.34 22.35 11.26
C GLU A 210 -5.12 23.64 11.48
N HIS A 211 -4.54 24.56 12.25
CA HIS A 211 -5.03 25.92 12.36
C HIS A 211 -4.53 26.70 11.15
N VAL A 212 -5.40 26.92 10.15
CA VAL A 212 -4.99 27.47 8.84
C VAL A 212 -4.97 28.99 8.88
N LEU A 213 -6.05 29.60 9.38
CA LEU A 213 -6.23 31.05 9.50
C LEU A 213 -6.64 31.38 10.93
N CYS A 214 -5.96 32.34 11.55
CA CYS A 214 -6.31 32.88 12.86
C CYS A 214 -6.77 34.32 12.70
N THR A 215 -8.04 34.57 12.99
CA THR A 215 -8.69 35.89 12.87
C THR A 215 -8.70 36.64 14.21
N LYS A 216 -8.41 35.94 15.31
CA LYS A 216 -8.28 36.49 16.66
C LYS A 216 -6.94 36.05 17.27
N PRO A 217 -5.81 36.61 16.81
CA PRO A 217 -4.48 36.19 17.26
C PRO A 217 -4.21 36.56 18.72
N VAL A 218 -4.91 37.56 19.24
CA VAL A 218 -4.73 38.13 20.58
C VAL A 218 -6.11 38.34 21.22
N PRO A 219 -6.30 38.00 22.52
CA PRO A 219 -7.60 38.13 23.20
C PRO A 219 -8.20 39.54 23.15
N CYS A 220 -7.34 40.56 23.25
CA CYS A 220 -7.68 41.97 23.28
C CYS A 220 -8.08 42.55 21.90
N SER A 221 -7.83 41.81 20.81
CA SER A 221 -8.14 42.26 19.45
C SER A 221 -9.55 41.80 19.01
N PRO A 222 -10.31 42.63 18.30
CA PRO A 222 -11.57 42.17 17.70
C PRO A 222 -11.29 41.11 16.62
N PRO A 223 -12.11 40.05 16.52
CA PRO A 223 -11.93 39.06 15.47
C PRO A 223 -12.26 39.63 14.09
N ALA A 224 -11.59 39.16 13.04
CA ALA A 224 -11.95 39.38 11.63
C ALA A 224 -12.69 38.14 11.06
N PRO A 225 -13.98 37.92 11.37
CA PRO A 225 -14.66 36.66 11.07
C PRO A 225 -14.75 36.37 9.58
N ILE A 226 -14.71 35.08 9.24
CA ILE A 226 -14.87 34.62 7.86
C ILE A 226 -16.36 34.60 7.50
N LYS A 227 -16.74 35.30 6.43
CA LYS A 227 -18.11 35.37 5.90
C LYS A 227 -18.35 34.42 4.75
N GLY A 228 -17.30 34.06 4.01
CA GLY A 228 -17.37 33.14 2.88
C GLY A 228 -16.24 32.13 2.91
N PHE A 229 -16.54 30.86 2.63
CA PHE A 229 -15.58 29.77 2.64
C PHE A 229 -15.86 28.82 1.48
N TRP A 230 -14.82 28.52 0.68
CA TRP A 230 -14.90 27.54 -0.42
C TRP A 230 -13.61 26.76 -0.57
N ILE A 231 -13.75 25.54 -1.07
CA ILE A 231 -12.63 24.72 -1.54
C ILE A 231 -12.76 24.57 -3.04
N ILE A 232 -11.69 24.91 -3.75
CA ILE A 232 -11.60 24.76 -5.19
C ILE A 232 -10.41 23.87 -5.54
N SER A 233 -10.54 23.13 -6.63
CA SER A 233 -9.42 22.47 -7.27
C SER A 233 -9.36 22.94 -8.71
N ASP A 234 -8.25 23.54 -9.09
CA ASP A 234 -7.96 23.89 -10.47
C ASP A 234 -6.57 23.38 -10.87
N LEU A 235 -6.36 23.12 -12.16
CA LEU A 235 -5.07 22.64 -12.66
C LEU A 235 -3.96 23.68 -12.43
N SER A 236 -4.30 24.97 -12.44
CA SER A 236 -3.32 26.05 -12.27
C SER A 236 -3.10 26.44 -10.81
N LEU A 237 -4.13 26.40 -9.96
CA LEU A 237 -4.04 26.74 -8.53
C LEU A 237 -3.80 25.53 -7.61
N GLY A 238 -3.97 24.30 -8.12
CA GLY A 238 -4.04 23.12 -7.26
C GLY A 238 -5.32 23.12 -6.41
N ALA A 239 -5.29 22.41 -5.27
CA ALA A 239 -6.37 22.47 -4.29
C ALA A 239 -6.15 23.66 -3.36
N ALA A 240 -7.05 24.63 -3.42
CA ALA A 240 -6.96 25.84 -2.65
C ALA A 240 -8.24 26.10 -1.86
N MET A 241 -8.05 26.65 -0.67
CA MET A 241 -9.06 27.21 0.20
C MET A 241 -9.19 28.70 -0.09
N ILE A 242 -10.43 29.16 -0.25
CA ILE A 242 -10.78 30.57 -0.41
C ILE A 242 -11.57 31.00 0.82
N CYS A 243 -11.14 32.07 1.47
CA CYS A 243 -11.84 32.70 2.58
C CYS A 243 -12.10 34.17 2.27
N ILE A 244 -13.31 34.64 2.56
CA ILE A 244 -13.68 36.05 2.48
C ILE A 244 -13.90 36.56 3.91
N THR A 245 -13.14 37.58 4.30
CA THR A 245 -13.29 38.23 5.61
C THR A 245 -14.51 39.15 5.65
N ASP A 246 -14.83 39.67 6.83
CA ASP A 246 -15.82 40.73 7.02
C ASP A 246 -15.48 42.05 6.31
N SER A 247 -14.19 42.33 6.10
CA SER A 247 -13.68 43.44 5.30
C SER A 247 -13.72 43.20 3.78
N PHE A 248 -14.29 42.07 3.32
CA PHE A 248 -14.28 41.62 1.93
C PHE A 248 -12.89 41.37 1.34
N GLU A 249 -11.89 41.11 2.20
CA GLU A 249 -10.58 40.64 1.77
C GLU A 249 -10.68 39.16 1.35
N CYS A 250 -10.20 38.85 0.14
CA CYS A 250 -10.18 37.50 -0.39
C CYS A 250 -8.82 36.86 -0.14
N ILE A 251 -8.79 35.85 0.73
CA ILE A 251 -7.58 35.11 1.10
C ILE A 251 -7.62 33.75 0.41
N ILE A 252 -6.56 33.45 -0.35
CA ILE A 252 -6.40 32.17 -1.03
C ILE A 252 -5.21 31.43 -0.40
N ARG A 253 -5.42 30.20 0.03
CA ARG A 253 -4.36 29.34 0.60
C ARG A 253 -4.37 27.98 -0.03
N GLU A 254 -3.20 27.47 -0.37
CA GLU A 254 -3.07 26.08 -0.81
C GLU A 254 -3.36 25.15 0.39
N LEU A 255 -4.22 24.16 0.17
CA LEU A 255 -4.52 23.16 1.20
C LEU A 255 -3.37 22.15 1.27
N LEU A 256 -2.70 22.06 2.41
CA LEU A 256 -1.63 21.09 2.64
C LEU A 256 -2.15 19.66 2.38
N THR A 257 -1.30 18.83 1.79
CA THR A 257 -1.65 17.49 1.29
C THR A 257 -1.57 16.40 2.36
N THR A 258 -1.63 16.76 3.64
CA THR A 258 -1.34 15.85 4.77
C THR A 258 -2.27 14.63 4.82
N THR A 259 -3.46 14.69 4.22
CA THR A 259 -4.39 13.56 4.09
C THR A 259 -4.76 13.21 2.65
N ARG A 260 -4.04 13.73 1.63
CA ARG A 260 -4.33 13.31 0.25
C ARG A 260 -3.94 11.84 0.06
N PRO A 261 -4.73 11.07 -0.73
CA PRO A 261 -4.29 9.75 -1.17
C PRO A 261 -2.93 9.86 -1.85
N VAL A 262 -2.12 8.80 -1.71
CA VAL A 262 -0.78 8.70 -2.31
C VAL A 262 -0.87 9.16 -3.76
N SER A 263 -0.04 10.15 -4.13
CA SER A 263 0.06 10.63 -5.52
C SER A 263 0.10 9.44 -6.46
N PRO A 264 -0.59 9.47 -7.62
CA PRO A 264 -0.59 8.35 -8.54
C PRO A 264 0.86 7.92 -8.80
N PRO A 265 1.15 6.61 -8.77
CA PRO A 265 2.50 6.12 -8.95
C PRO A 265 3.08 6.75 -10.22
N LEU A 266 4.28 7.29 -10.11
CA LEU A 266 5.00 7.83 -11.26
C LEU A 266 5.01 6.77 -12.37
N LEU A 267 5.04 7.16 -13.64
CA LEU A 267 5.05 6.23 -14.79
C LEU A 267 6.24 5.24 -14.77
N CYS A 268 7.21 5.46 -13.89
CA CYS A 268 8.36 4.60 -13.62
C CYS A 268 8.16 3.62 -12.44
N SER A 269 7.03 3.65 -11.74
CA SER A 269 6.65 2.69 -10.70
C SER A 269 6.00 1.49 -11.39
N ASN A 270 6.79 0.48 -11.75
CA ASN A 270 6.27 -0.78 -12.24
C ASN A 270 5.62 -1.54 -11.06
N PRO A 271 4.30 -1.80 -11.06
CA PRO A 271 3.64 -2.55 -9.99
C PRO A 271 4.07 -4.03 -9.94
N ASP A 272 4.59 -4.56 -11.05
CA ASP A 272 4.99 -5.98 -11.18
C ASP A 272 6.47 -6.25 -10.87
N SER A 273 7.25 -5.22 -10.55
CA SER A 273 8.59 -5.44 -9.99
C SER A 273 8.39 -5.79 -8.53
N SER A 274 8.38 -7.10 -8.21
CA SER A 274 8.66 -7.60 -6.86
C SER A 274 9.80 -6.76 -6.29
N CYS A 275 9.44 -5.77 -5.46
CA CYS A 275 10.31 -4.67 -5.12
C CYS A 275 11.57 -5.31 -4.57
N VAL A 276 12.69 -5.23 -5.32
CA VAL A 276 13.95 -5.89 -4.95
C VAL A 276 14.27 -5.35 -3.57
N ALA A 277 13.93 -6.15 -2.55
CA ALA A 277 13.87 -5.65 -1.20
C ALA A 277 15.30 -5.24 -0.90
N SER A 278 15.49 -3.96 -0.53
CA SER A 278 16.77 -3.52 -0.03
C SER A 278 17.19 -4.53 1.05
N PRO A 279 18.41 -5.08 1.04
CA PRO A 279 18.86 -6.06 2.04
C PRO A 279 18.71 -5.56 3.50
N LEU A 280 18.51 -4.25 3.66
CA LEU A 280 18.26 -3.56 4.92
C LEU A 280 16.79 -3.57 5.38
N ARG A 281 15.85 -4.06 4.57
CA ARG A 281 14.43 -4.20 4.96
C ARG A 281 14.25 -5.22 6.08
N ASN A 282 15.24 -6.09 6.29
CA ASN A 282 15.25 -7.08 7.36
C ASN A 282 15.63 -6.50 8.75
N PHE A 283 16.08 -5.24 8.83
CA PHE A 283 16.57 -4.64 10.08
C PHE A 283 15.69 -3.51 10.63
N ALA A 284 14.67 -3.05 9.90
CA ALA A 284 13.78 -1.98 10.37
C ALA A 284 12.32 -2.42 10.23
N SER A 285 11.58 -2.39 11.33
CA SER A 285 10.17 -2.78 11.46
C SER A 285 9.20 -1.78 10.82
N GLY A 286 9.55 -1.22 9.66
CA GLY A 286 8.74 -0.23 8.95
C GLY A 286 9.43 0.29 7.69
N SER A 287 8.66 0.91 6.79
CA SER A 287 9.25 1.55 5.61
C SER A 287 10.07 2.78 6.03
N PHE A 288 11.22 3.01 5.40
CA PHE A 288 12.03 4.19 5.66
C PHE A 288 11.24 5.49 5.41
N GLU A 289 10.32 5.45 4.45
CA GLU A 289 9.41 6.56 4.18
C GLU A 289 8.51 6.88 5.38
N GLN A 290 7.88 5.89 6.00
CA GLN A 290 7.06 6.07 7.19
C GLN A 290 7.88 6.60 8.36
N HIS A 291 9.12 6.14 8.54
CA HIS A 291 10.02 6.68 9.55
C HIS A 291 10.30 8.19 9.33
N ILE A 292 10.57 8.61 8.09
CA ILE A 292 10.76 10.03 7.77
C ILE A 292 9.46 10.84 7.95
N ARG A 293 8.31 10.30 7.55
CA ARG A 293 7.01 10.96 7.79
C ARG A 293 6.76 11.15 9.28
N ASN A 294 7.10 10.18 10.12
CA ASN A 294 6.96 10.27 11.57
C ASN A 294 7.85 11.36 12.16
N ILE A 295 9.09 11.50 11.69
CA ILE A 295 9.99 12.59 12.11
C ILE A 295 9.42 13.96 11.71
N LEU A 296 8.85 14.07 10.51
CA LEU A 296 8.29 15.31 9.98
C LEU A 296 6.88 15.62 10.49
N ARG A 297 6.22 14.69 11.22
CA ARG A 297 4.89 14.88 11.77
C ARG A 297 4.91 16.04 12.77
N ARG A 298 4.06 17.03 12.52
CA ARG A 298 3.91 18.21 13.39
C ARG A 298 2.79 17.99 14.39
N THR A 299 2.97 18.52 15.59
CA THR A 299 1.94 18.56 16.63
C THR A 299 1.29 19.93 16.72
N THR A 300 2.02 20.98 16.35
CA THR A 300 1.51 22.36 16.31
C THR A 300 1.89 23.05 15.01
N THR A 301 1.05 23.97 14.56
CA THR A 301 1.24 24.75 13.33
C THR A 301 1.11 26.23 13.63
N ASN A 302 1.72 27.07 12.78
CA ASN A 302 1.60 28.52 12.91
C ASN A 302 0.61 29.04 11.85
N PRO A 303 -0.61 29.46 12.23
CA PRO A 303 -1.63 29.93 11.30
C PRO A 303 -1.24 31.24 10.61
N LEU A 304 -1.91 31.56 9.50
CA LEU A 304 -1.90 32.93 9.00
C LEU A 304 -2.63 33.83 9.99
N LEU A 305 -1.94 34.86 10.48
CA LEU A 305 -2.54 35.81 11.40
C LEU A 305 -3.19 36.94 10.60
N LEU A 306 -4.50 37.09 10.74
CA LEU A 306 -5.22 38.23 10.19
C LEU A 306 -5.29 39.32 11.24
N ARG A 307 -5.00 40.54 10.81
CA ARG A 307 -5.17 41.72 11.65
C ARG A 307 -6.61 42.19 11.56
N ALA A 308 -7.17 42.55 12.69
CA ALA A 308 -8.39 43.33 12.70
C ALA A 308 -8.14 44.70 12.04
N SER A 309 -9.18 45.29 11.46
CA SER A 309 -9.14 46.61 10.81
C SER A 309 -8.40 47.64 11.67
N ASP A 310 -7.64 48.54 11.03
CA ASP A 310 -6.86 49.65 11.63
C ASP A 310 -7.69 50.65 12.48
N ALA A 311 -8.99 50.41 12.65
CA ALA A 311 -9.93 51.26 13.36
C ALA A 311 -9.84 51.15 14.90
N VAL A 312 -9.14 50.14 15.43
CA VAL A 312 -8.95 49.94 16.87
C VAL A 312 -7.46 49.92 17.18
N GLY A 313 -7.06 50.66 18.22
CA GLY A 313 -5.67 50.89 18.59
C GLY A 313 -4.83 49.60 18.63
N ALA A 314 -3.55 49.72 18.26
CA ALA A 314 -2.64 48.59 18.22
C ALA A 314 -2.58 47.87 19.58
N PRO A 315 -2.66 46.52 19.61
CA PRO A 315 -2.52 45.78 20.86
C PRO A 315 -1.17 46.08 21.52
N PRO A 316 -1.07 45.90 22.85
CA PRO A 316 0.13 46.23 23.61
C PRO A 316 1.37 45.49 23.05
N PRO A 317 2.54 46.15 23.00
CA PRO A 317 3.77 45.57 22.46
C PRO A 317 4.17 44.23 23.09
N GLN A 318 3.77 43.98 24.34
CA GLN A 318 4.04 42.74 25.06
C GLN A 318 3.33 41.54 24.44
N GLU A 319 2.07 41.68 24.03
CA GLU A 319 1.31 40.61 23.37
C GLU A 319 1.87 40.29 21.98
N TYR A 320 2.30 41.30 21.23
CA TYR A 320 3.00 41.11 19.96
C TYR A 320 4.33 40.36 20.12
N LEU A 321 5.10 40.68 21.15
CA LEU A 321 6.34 40.00 21.45
C LEU A 321 6.09 38.53 21.83
N GLN A 322 5.06 38.25 22.62
CA GLN A 322 4.67 36.88 22.96
C GLN A 322 4.23 36.09 21.73
N LEU A 323 3.43 36.69 20.85
CA LEU A 323 3.02 36.07 19.58
C LEU A 323 4.22 35.74 18.69
N LEU A 324 5.17 36.66 18.56
CA LEU A 324 6.41 36.44 17.81
C LEU A 324 7.27 35.36 18.47
N SER A 325 7.36 35.34 19.81
CA SER A 325 8.08 34.33 20.57
C SER A 325 7.50 32.93 20.31
N ARG A 326 6.17 32.79 20.42
CA ARG A 326 5.43 31.56 20.11
C ARG A 326 5.69 31.10 18.67
N ALA A 327 5.53 31.99 17.69
CA ALA A 327 5.80 31.68 16.28
C ALA A 327 7.26 31.23 16.07
N THR A 328 8.22 31.93 16.69
CA THR A 328 9.65 31.59 16.60
C THR A 328 9.93 30.22 17.21
N GLN A 329 9.33 29.91 18.35
CA GLN A 329 9.46 28.62 19.01
C GLN A 329 8.90 27.49 18.13
N VAL A 330 7.68 27.65 17.62
CA VAL A 330 7.06 26.68 16.70
C VAL A 330 7.94 26.45 15.46
N PHE A 331 8.46 27.51 14.83
CA PHE A 331 9.36 27.33 13.69
C PHE A 331 10.66 26.61 14.04
N ARG A 332 11.24 26.87 15.21
CA ARG A 332 12.47 26.20 15.64
C ARG A 332 12.24 24.72 15.93
N GLU A 333 11.21 24.40 16.69
CA GLU A 333 10.95 23.05 17.21
C GLU A 333 10.23 22.17 16.18
N GLU A 334 9.16 22.65 15.56
CA GLU A 334 8.29 21.85 14.68
C GLU A 334 8.73 21.84 13.22
N TYR A 335 9.43 22.89 12.76
CA TYR A 335 9.83 23.01 11.35
C TYR A 335 11.33 22.73 11.19
N ILE A 336 12.18 23.59 11.73
CA ILE A 336 13.63 23.55 11.46
C ILE A 336 14.27 22.30 12.07
N LEU A 337 14.01 22.01 13.35
CA LEU A 337 14.61 20.86 14.04
C LEU A 337 14.18 19.54 13.39
N LYS A 338 12.87 19.33 13.18
CA LYS A 338 12.34 18.11 12.54
C LYS A 338 12.86 17.92 11.11
N GLN A 339 12.95 18.98 10.31
CA GLN A 339 13.56 18.92 8.98
C GLN A 339 15.06 18.59 9.04
N ALA A 340 15.78 19.14 10.01
CA ALA A 340 17.20 18.85 10.20
C ALA A 340 17.43 17.38 10.59
N LEU A 341 16.61 16.84 11.50
CA LEU A 341 16.63 15.42 11.89
C LEU A 341 16.32 14.51 10.71
N ALA A 342 15.26 14.79 9.95
CA ALA A 342 14.91 14.01 8.76
C ALA A 342 16.04 14.03 7.72
N ARG A 343 16.65 15.20 7.48
CA ARG A 343 17.82 15.33 6.60
C ARG A 343 19.00 14.50 7.09
N GLU A 344 19.26 14.50 8.40
CA GLU A 344 20.36 13.72 8.97
C GLU A 344 20.12 12.22 8.78
N GLU A 345 18.91 11.72 9.06
CA GLU A 345 18.55 10.31 8.83
C GLU A 345 18.69 9.90 7.36
N ILE A 346 18.21 10.73 6.44
CA ILE A 346 18.37 10.51 5.00
C ILE A 346 19.86 10.45 4.63
N THR A 347 20.65 11.41 5.10
CA THR A 347 22.10 11.46 4.82
C THR A 347 22.81 10.23 5.38
N ARG A 348 22.46 9.79 6.59
CA ARG A 348 23.01 8.59 7.23
C ARG A 348 22.64 7.34 6.43
N ARG A 349 21.39 7.23 5.99
CA ARG A 349 20.91 6.12 5.16
C ARG A 349 21.62 6.05 3.82
N VAL A 350 21.83 7.19 3.17
CA VAL A 350 22.58 7.27 1.90
C VAL A 350 24.03 6.78 2.09
N LYS A 351 24.74 7.26 3.12
CA LYS A 351 26.11 6.81 3.42
C LYS A 351 26.19 5.29 3.67
N LEU A 352 25.22 4.75 4.41
CA LEU A 352 25.14 3.31 4.64
C LEU A 352 24.97 2.55 3.31
N LEU A 353 24.03 2.98 2.46
CA LEU A 353 23.77 2.36 1.16
C LEU A 353 24.99 2.45 0.22
N GLU A 354 25.71 3.57 0.22
CA GLU A 354 26.95 3.74 -0.55
C GLU A 354 28.04 2.76 -0.10
N SER A 355 28.23 2.61 1.22
CA SER A 355 29.20 1.65 1.76
C SER A 355 28.85 0.21 1.40
N GLN A 356 27.56 -0.15 1.45
CA GLN A 356 27.08 -1.48 1.06
C GLN A 356 27.26 -1.74 -0.43
N LYS A 357 26.92 -0.77 -1.28
CA LYS A 357 27.14 -0.86 -2.73
C LYS A 357 28.62 -1.11 -3.04
N LYS A 358 29.53 -0.40 -2.35
CA LYS A 358 30.98 -0.59 -2.53
C LYS A 358 31.40 -2.01 -2.12
N LYS A 359 30.91 -2.52 -0.99
CA LYS A 359 31.18 -3.89 -0.54
C LYS A 359 30.65 -4.93 -1.52
N GLN A 360 29.39 -4.81 -1.94
CA GLN A 360 28.78 -5.72 -2.92
C GLN A 360 29.55 -5.75 -4.24
N MET A 361 30.05 -4.59 -4.70
CA MET A 361 30.88 -4.54 -5.90
C MET A 361 32.21 -5.30 -5.72
N GLN A 362 32.84 -5.20 -4.54
CA GLN A 362 34.05 -5.95 -4.20
C GLN A 362 33.76 -7.46 -4.14
N ASP A 363 32.67 -7.85 -3.49
CA ASP A 363 32.25 -9.24 -3.37
C ASP A 363 31.97 -9.85 -4.76
N ILE A 364 31.33 -9.10 -5.67
CA ILE A 364 31.10 -9.53 -7.06
C ILE A 364 32.42 -9.78 -7.78
N VAL A 365 33.40 -8.87 -7.67
CA VAL A 365 34.72 -9.03 -8.27
C VAL A 365 35.41 -10.28 -7.71
N GLN A 366 35.32 -10.51 -6.41
CA GLN A 366 35.86 -11.71 -5.77
C GLN A 366 35.17 -12.99 -6.25
N CYS A 367 33.84 -13.01 -6.36
CA CYS A 367 33.09 -14.14 -6.89
C CYS A 367 33.48 -14.45 -8.34
N ILE A 368 33.69 -13.44 -9.17
CA ILE A 368 34.16 -13.62 -10.55
C ILE A 368 35.56 -14.25 -10.56
N ALA A 369 36.46 -13.81 -9.69
CA ALA A 369 37.80 -14.39 -9.56
C ALA A 369 37.75 -15.86 -9.11
N VAL A 370 36.98 -16.17 -8.07
CA VAL A 370 36.80 -17.55 -7.57
C VAL A 370 36.18 -18.44 -8.65
N LYS A 371 35.19 -17.93 -9.40
CA LYS A 371 34.60 -18.65 -10.53
C LYS A 371 35.63 -18.98 -11.61
N LYS A 372 36.54 -18.05 -11.91
CA LYS A 372 37.63 -18.29 -12.88
C LYS A 372 38.55 -19.41 -12.41
N VAL A 373 39.00 -19.36 -11.15
CA VAL A 373 39.85 -20.40 -10.55
C VAL A 373 39.15 -21.76 -10.52
N MET A 374 37.87 -21.79 -10.15
CA MET A 374 37.08 -23.03 -10.18
C MET A 374 36.95 -23.63 -11.58
N ARG A 375 36.80 -22.78 -12.61
CA ARG A 375 36.76 -23.23 -14.00
C ARG A 375 38.11 -23.82 -14.43
N GLU A 376 39.22 -23.14 -14.13
CA GLU A 376 40.57 -23.62 -14.44
C GLU A 376 40.85 -24.96 -13.73
N MET A 377 40.43 -25.10 -12.47
CA MET A 377 40.56 -26.37 -11.73
C MET A 377 39.71 -27.49 -12.35
N ALA A 378 38.50 -27.18 -12.82
CA ALA A 378 37.64 -28.15 -13.48
C ALA A 378 38.23 -28.60 -14.83
N GLU A 379 38.86 -27.70 -15.58
CA GLU A 379 39.58 -28.03 -16.83
C GLU A 379 40.76 -28.97 -16.53
N VAL A 380 41.61 -28.64 -15.56
CA VAL A 380 42.74 -29.51 -15.14
C VAL A 380 42.26 -30.88 -14.64
N LEU A 381 41.12 -30.93 -13.95
CA LEU A 381 40.55 -32.19 -13.47
C LEU A 381 40.00 -33.03 -14.64
N ALA A 382 39.38 -32.39 -15.64
CA ALA A 382 38.89 -33.07 -16.84
C ALA A 382 40.06 -33.70 -17.63
N ASP A 383 41.16 -32.97 -17.81
CA ASP A 383 42.37 -33.49 -18.47
C ASP A 383 42.92 -34.72 -17.74
N LYS A 384 43.03 -34.67 -16.40
CA LYS A 384 43.47 -35.82 -15.60
C LYS A 384 42.52 -37.01 -15.69
N PHE A 385 41.23 -36.76 -15.83
CA PHE A 385 40.23 -37.82 -15.98
C PHE A 385 40.37 -38.52 -17.33
N GLU A 386 40.60 -37.78 -18.41
CA GLU A 386 40.90 -38.33 -19.73
C GLU A 386 42.20 -39.16 -19.69
N ASP A 387 43.28 -38.62 -19.12
CA ASP A 387 44.56 -39.35 -18.97
C ASP A 387 44.40 -40.68 -18.19
N ALA A 388 43.63 -40.65 -17.10
CA ALA A 388 43.36 -41.82 -16.28
C ALA A 388 42.49 -42.85 -17.03
N ARG A 389 41.51 -42.37 -17.82
CA ARG A 389 40.66 -43.22 -18.65
C ARG A 389 41.47 -43.91 -19.75
N ASP A 390 42.33 -43.17 -20.46
CA ASP A 390 43.21 -43.74 -21.48
C ASP A 390 44.16 -44.78 -20.89
N SER A 391 44.73 -44.49 -19.71
CA SER A 391 45.57 -45.45 -18.97
C SER A 391 44.79 -46.70 -18.58
N GLN A 392 43.53 -46.55 -18.14
CA GLN A 392 42.65 -47.67 -17.83
C GLN A 392 42.34 -48.50 -19.08
N ASP A 393 42.05 -47.86 -20.21
CA ASP A 393 41.79 -48.55 -21.48
C ASP A 393 43.02 -49.33 -21.95
N ASP A 394 44.23 -48.77 -21.83
CA ASP A 394 45.49 -49.45 -22.12
C ASP A 394 45.73 -50.66 -21.21
N ILE A 395 45.51 -50.51 -19.90
CA ILE A 395 45.59 -51.62 -18.95
C ILE A 395 44.56 -52.69 -19.30
N MET A 396 43.33 -52.30 -19.65
CA MET A 396 42.27 -53.22 -20.04
C MET A 396 42.64 -53.99 -21.31
N ILE A 397 43.25 -53.34 -22.31
CA ILE A 397 43.77 -54.02 -23.52
C ILE A 397 44.87 -55.02 -23.15
N ARG A 398 45.81 -54.64 -22.27
CA ARG A 398 46.88 -55.53 -21.79
C ARG A 398 46.33 -56.75 -21.05
N VAL A 399 45.37 -56.54 -20.14
CA VAL A 399 44.69 -57.62 -19.41
C VAL A 399 43.94 -58.53 -20.37
N LYS A 400 43.19 -57.96 -21.33
CA LYS A 400 42.52 -58.74 -22.39
C LYS A 400 43.52 -59.58 -23.18
N ARG A 401 44.70 -59.05 -23.53
CA ARG A 401 45.75 -59.79 -24.25
C ARG A 401 46.33 -60.94 -23.41
N ILE A 402 46.60 -60.71 -22.13
CA ILE A 402 47.08 -61.75 -21.21
C ILE A 402 46.02 -62.85 -21.05
N LEU A 403 44.77 -62.48 -20.77
CA LEU A 403 43.64 -63.41 -20.70
C LEU A 403 43.49 -64.21 -21.99
N HIS A 404 43.53 -63.55 -23.15
CA HIS A 404 43.49 -64.22 -24.45
C HIS A 404 44.65 -65.21 -24.62
N SER A 405 45.88 -64.83 -24.24
CA SER A 405 47.04 -65.72 -24.30
C SER A 405 46.93 -66.92 -23.35
N LEU A 406 46.32 -66.75 -22.18
CA LEU A 406 46.10 -67.82 -21.22
C LEU A 406 45.05 -68.80 -21.75
N ASN A 407 43.93 -68.26 -22.27
CA ASN A 407 42.86 -69.06 -22.85
C ASN A 407 43.32 -69.81 -24.10
N SER A 408 44.16 -69.19 -24.94
CA SER A 408 44.69 -69.82 -26.16
C SER A 408 45.56 -71.06 -25.91
N LYS A 409 46.07 -71.23 -24.68
CA LYS A 409 46.85 -72.40 -24.27
C LYS A 409 45.99 -73.55 -23.72
N LEU A 410 44.68 -73.34 -23.53
CA LEU A 410 43.77 -74.40 -23.13
C LEU A 410 43.38 -75.21 -24.38
N PRO A 411 43.60 -76.55 -24.39
CA PRO A 411 43.36 -77.39 -25.56
C PRO A 411 41.88 -77.69 -25.82
N VAL A 412 40.96 -77.19 -24.99
CA VAL A 412 39.51 -77.39 -25.12
C VAL A 412 38.81 -76.05 -25.11
N LEU A 413 38.06 -75.77 -26.17
CA LEU A 413 37.19 -74.59 -26.26
C LEU A 413 36.04 -74.72 -25.25
N SER A 414 35.88 -73.74 -24.38
CA SER A 414 34.74 -73.65 -23.47
C SER A 414 33.44 -73.49 -24.26
N ASP A 415 32.32 -73.97 -23.72
CA ASP A 415 31.01 -73.79 -24.36
C ASP A 415 30.64 -72.29 -24.51
N SER A 416 31.08 -71.45 -23.56
CA SER A 416 30.98 -69.99 -23.67
C SER A 416 31.79 -69.39 -24.83
N GLU A 417 32.93 -69.98 -25.20
CA GLU A 417 33.73 -69.54 -26.35
C GLU A 417 33.12 -69.97 -27.68
N LYS A 418 32.48 -71.15 -27.72
CA LYS A 418 31.75 -71.61 -28.92
C LYS A 418 30.56 -70.72 -29.21
N ASP A 419 29.85 -70.27 -28.18
CA ASP A 419 28.74 -69.34 -28.33
C ASP A 419 29.24 -67.94 -28.70
N MET A 420 30.30 -67.44 -28.04
CA MET A 420 30.94 -66.17 -28.43
C MET A 420 31.48 -66.20 -29.87
N LYS A 421 31.92 -67.36 -30.39
CA LYS A 421 32.32 -67.52 -31.79
C LYS A 421 31.13 -67.41 -32.75
N LYS A 422 29.96 -67.93 -32.38
CA LYS A 422 28.73 -67.75 -33.17
C LYS A 422 28.31 -66.28 -33.17
N GLU A 423 28.37 -65.63 -32.01
CA GLU A 423 28.11 -64.20 -31.88
C GLU A 423 29.09 -63.36 -32.69
N LEU A 424 30.39 -63.63 -32.64
CA LEU A 424 31.40 -62.92 -33.44
C LEU A 424 31.20 -63.09 -34.95
N LYS A 425 30.74 -64.27 -35.41
CA LYS A 425 30.37 -64.46 -36.81
C LYS A 425 29.15 -63.62 -37.19
N CYS A 426 28.11 -63.66 -36.38
CA CYS A 426 26.92 -62.84 -36.56
C CYS A 426 27.27 -61.34 -36.58
N ILE A 427 28.12 -60.88 -35.65
CA ILE A 427 28.61 -59.50 -35.60
C ILE A 427 29.45 -59.17 -36.83
N SER A 428 30.25 -60.10 -37.35
CA SER A 428 31.03 -59.88 -38.58
C SER A 428 30.15 -59.70 -39.81
N GLU A 429 29.08 -60.50 -39.92
CA GLU A 429 28.07 -60.37 -40.97
C GLU A 429 27.32 -59.04 -40.84
N GLN A 430 26.92 -58.68 -39.62
CA GLN A 430 26.32 -57.37 -39.32
C GLN A 430 27.26 -56.19 -39.61
N LEU A 431 28.57 -56.32 -39.37
CA LEU A 431 29.57 -55.30 -39.68
C LEU A 431 29.77 -55.14 -41.19
N GLU A 432 29.67 -56.23 -41.95
CA GLU A 432 29.73 -56.19 -43.41
C GLU A 432 28.49 -55.46 -43.98
N ASP A 433 27.30 -55.80 -43.47
CA ASP A 433 26.05 -55.12 -43.79
C ASP A 433 26.07 -53.63 -43.40
N LEU A 434 26.60 -53.31 -42.21
CA LEU A 434 26.74 -51.94 -41.75
C LEU A 434 27.78 -51.18 -42.58
N GLY A 435 28.89 -51.82 -42.96
CA GLY A 435 29.89 -51.25 -43.85
C GLY A 435 29.33 -50.95 -45.25
N ASN A 436 28.47 -51.82 -45.76
CA ASN A 436 27.73 -51.58 -47.01
C ASN A 436 26.73 -50.44 -46.86
N SER A 437 26.04 -50.36 -45.72
CA SER A 437 25.12 -49.26 -45.39
C SER A 437 25.83 -47.91 -45.25
N VAL A 438 27.02 -47.88 -44.60
CA VAL A 438 27.84 -46.66 -44.48
C VAL A 438 28.33 -46.21 -45.86
N LYS A 439 28.81 -47.12 -46.72
CA LYS A 439 29.18 -46.78 -48.10
C LYS A 439 27.98 -46.24 -48.88
N GLN A 440 26.78 -46.76 -48.66
CA GLN A 440 25.56 -46.26 -49.28
C GLN A 440 25.20 -44.86 -48.78
N VAL A 441 25.29 -44.61 -47.46
CA VAL A 441 25.06 -43.28 -46.86
C VAL A 441 26.11 -42.28 -47.35
N GLN A 442 27.38 -42.68 -47.46
CA GLN A 442 28.46 -41.83 -47.93
C GLN A 442 28.26 -41.45 -49.40
N LYS A 443 27.91 -42.40 -50.26
CA LYS A 443 27.52 -42.12 -51.66
C LYS A 443 26.28 -41.23 -51.75
N LYS A 444 25.29 -41.41 -50.87
CA LYS A 444 24.08 -40.58 -50.83
C LYS A 444 24.38 -39.17 -50.31
N SER A 445 25.27 -39.02 -49.35
CA SER A 445 25.77 -37.73 -48.86
C SER A 445 26.55 -37.01 -49.95
N GLU A 446 27.46 -37.70 -50.66
CA GLU A 446 28.20 -37.12 -51.79
C GLU A 446 27.30 -36.74 -52.97
N TYR A 447 26.22 -37.50 -53.20
CA TYR A 447 25.20 -37.16 -54.18
C TYR A 447 24.42 -35.91 -53.75
N GLN A 448 23.92 -35.87 -52.51
CA GLN A 448 23.21 -34.70 -51.97
C GLN A 448 24.10 -33.47 -51.93
N GLN A 449 25.38 -33.62 -51.58
CA GLN A 449 26.33 -32.52 -51.52
C GLN A 449 26.61 -31.96 -52.92
N ARG A 450 26.66 -32.82 -53.96
CA ARG A 450 26.73 -32.39 -55.38
C ARG A 450 25.45 -31.70 -55.86
N GLU A 451 24.27 -32.23 -55.54
CA GLU A 451 22.98 -31.60 -55.86
C GLU A 451 22.78 -30.26 -55.15
N ILE A 452 23.22 -30.14 -53.90
CA ILE A 452 23.21 -28.87 -53.15
C ILE A 452 24.17 -27.86 -53.80
N HIS A 453 25.33 -28.32 -54.29
CA HIS A 453 26.30 -27.46 -54.98
C HIS A 453 25.81 -27.02 -56.37
N GLU A 454 25.02 -27.83 -57.07
CA GLU A 454 24.37 -27.48 -58.35
C GLU A 454 23.11 -26.59 -58.15
N GLN A 455 22.41 -26.71 -57.02
CA GLN A 455 21.26 -25.87 -56.66
C GLN A 455 21.63 -24.54 -55.99
N GLU A 456 22.92 -24.26 -55.72
CA GLU A 456 23.37 -22.96 -55.23
C GLU A 456 23.39 -21.87 -56.32
N SER A 457 22.19 -21.53 -56.79
CA SER A 457 21.88 -20.20 -57.29
C SER A 457 21.96 -19.18 -56.13
N PRO A 458 22.37 -17.92 -56.37
CA PRO A 458 22.85 -17.02 -55.32
C PRO A 458 21.70 -16.33 -54.58
N ARG A 459 20.81 -17.06 -53.90
CA ARG A 459 19.78 -16.48 -53.02
C ARG A 459 19.36 -17.40 -51.85
N LYS A 460 20.29 -17.88 -51.03
CA LYS A 460 19.95 -18.22 -49.64
C LYS A 460 20.00 -16.93 -48.82
N LYS A 461 18.83 -16.29 -48.60
CA LYS A 461 18.70 -15.23 -47.62
C LYS A 461 19.04 -15.82 -46.26
N SER A 462 20.22 -15.50 -45.73
CA SER A 462 20.51 -15.77 -44.32
C SER A 462 19.46 -15.00 -43.50
N ILE A 463 18.62 -15.74 -42.78
CA ILE A 463 17.71 -15.14 -41.81
C ILE A 463 18.60 -14.63 -40.69
N SER A 464 19.05 -13.38 -40.79
CA SER A 464 19.83 -12.73 -39.74
C SER A 464 18.87 -12.37 -38.62
N LEU A 465 18.70 -13.28 -37.65
CA LEU A 465 17.98 -12.98 -36.42
C LEU A 465 18.66 -11.80 -35.72
N SER A 466 17.86 -10.81 -35.30
CA SER A 466 18.35 -9.68 -34.52
C SER A 466 18.91 -10.16 -33.16
N ALA A 467 19.77 -9.35 -32.53
CA ALA A 467 20.39 -9.72 -31.26
C ALA A 467 19.35 -10.01 -30.15
N SER A 468 18.22 -9.31 -30.14
CA SER A 468 17.12 -9.55 -29.20
C SER A 468 16.37 -10.86 -29.50
N GLN A 469 16.13 -11.18 -30.78
CA GLN A 469 15.51 -12.43 -31.19
C GLN A 469 16.38 -13.64 -30.84
N LYS A 470 17.70 -13.54 -31.05
CA LYS A 470 18.66 -14.59 -30.64
C LYS A 470 18.62 -14.82 -29.13
N LYS A 471 18.58 -13.75 -28.33
CA LYS A 471 18.55 -13.84 -26.87
C LYS A 471 17.26 -14.48 -26.36
N CYS A 472 16.13 -14.16 -26.98
CA CYS A 472 14.82 -14.78 -26.66
C CYS A 472 14.79 -16.28 -27.03
N VAL A 473 15.28 -16.65 -28.21
CA VAL A 473 15.37 -18.06 -28.60
C VAL A 473 16.31 -18.82 -27.66
N GLN A 474 17.45 -18.23 -27.28
CA GLN A 474 18.37 -18.83 -26.32
C GLN A 474 17.77 -18.99 -24.92
N SER A 475 16.96 -18.04 -24.43
CA SER A 475 16.33 -18.17 -23.12
C SER A 475 15.28 -19.29 -23.10
N VAL A 476 14.46 -19.39 -24.16
CA VAL A 476 13.46 -20.46 -24.29
C VAL A 476 14.14 -21.83 -24.39
N LEU A 477 15.20 -21.95 -25.20
CA LEU A 477 15.95 -23.19 -25.32
C LEU A 477 16.61 -23.59 -23.99
N LYS A 478 17.13 -22.61 -23.23
CA LYS A 478 17.71 -22.87 -21.90
C LYS A 478 16.65 -23.40 -20.94
N GLU A 479 15.48 -22.76 -20.89
CA GLU A 479 14.37 -23.20 -20.04
C GLU A 479 13.91 -24.63 -20.39
N GLN A 480 13.78 -24.94 -21.68
CA GLN A 480 13.44 -26.30 -22.13
C GLN A 480 14.54 -27.30 -21.75
N SER A 481 15.81 -26.92 -21.87
CA SER A 481 16.93 -27.78 -21.47
C SER A 481 16.94 -28.04 -19.96
N ASP A 482 16.63 -27.03 -19.15
CA ASP A 482 16.51 -27.17 -17.70
C ASP A 482 15.34 -28.11 -17.33
N ARG A 483 14.19 -27.98 -18.00
CA ARG A 483 13.04 -28.90 -17.84
C ARG A 483 13.39 -30.34 -18.24
N ILE A 484 14.08 -30.55 -19.35
CA ILE A 484 14.54 -31.88 -19.78
C ILE A 484 15.46 -32.48 -18.71
N THR A 485 16.40 -31.69 -18.19
CA THR A 485 17.32 -32.14 -17.14
C THR A 485 16.57 -32.54 -15.87
N GLU A 486 15.55 -31.78 -15.50
CA GLU A 486 14.70 -32.10 -14.35
C GLU A 486 13.89 -33.39 -14.57
N ILE A 487 13.33 -33.59 -15.77
CA ILE A 487 12.59 -34.80 -16.12
C ILE A 487 13.53 -36.02 -16.13
N VAL A 488 14.73 -35.90 -16.70
CA VAL A 488 15.73 -36.97 -16.69
C VAL A 488 16.14 -37.33 -15.27
N ARG A 489 16.32 -36.33 -14.39
CA ARG A 489 16.56 -36.57 -12.97
C ARG A 489 15.40 -37.32 -12.32
N LYS A 490 14.15 -36.89 -12.52
CA LYS A 490 12.97 -37.58 -12.00
C LYS A 490 12.87 -39.03 -12.50
N ILE A 491 13.18 -39.28 -13.77
CA ILE A 491 13.19 -40.64 -14.35
C ILE A 491 14.30 -41.50 -13.73
N ASN A 492 15.50 -40.96 -13.53
CA ASN A 492 16.59 -41.68 -12.86
C ASN A 492 16.24 -41.96 -11.40
N ASP A 493 15.69 -40.99 -10.67
CA ASP A 493 15.23 -41.18 -9.29
C ASP A 493 14.16 -42.30 -9.23
N ILE A 494 13.18 -42.30 -10.15
CA ILE A 494 12.17 -43.36 -10.24
C ILE A 494 12.82 -44.71 -10.57
N ARG A 495 13.76 -44.77 -11.53
CA ARG A 495 14.46 -46.00 -11.90
C ARG A 495 15.23 -46.59 -10.72
N ASP A 496 15.86 -45.74 -9.92
CA ASP A 496 16.60 -46.15 -8.73
C ASP A 496 15.65 -46.61 -7.61
N HIS A 497 14.40 -46.13 -7.58
CA HIS A 497 13.35 -46.63 -6.67
C HIS A 497 12.66 -47.90 -7.16
N VAL A 498 12.66 -48.17 -8.47
CA VAL A 498 12.00 -49.34 -9.10
C VAL A 498 12.93 -50.55 -9.22
N ASN A 499 14.25 -50.36 -9.18
CA ASN A 499 15.24 -51.45 -9.13
C ASN A 499 15.50 -51.93 -7.68
N PHE A 500 14.46 -52.47 -7.03
CA PHE A 500 14.61 -53.35 -5.85
C PHE A 500 14.36 -54.81 -6.23
#